data_AF-A0A4Q6DU39-F1
#
_entry.id   AF-A0A4Q6DU39-F1
#
_cell.length_a   1.000
_cell.length_b   1.000
_cell.length_c   1.000
_cell.angle_alpha   90.00
_cell.angle_beta   90.00
_cell.angle_gamma   90.00
#
_symmetry.space_group_name_H-M   'P 1'
#
loop_
_entity.id
_entity.type
_entity.pdbx_description
1 polymer ?
#
loop_
_entity_poly.entity_id
_entity_poly.type
_entity_poly.pdbx_seq_one_letter_code
_entity_poly.pdbx_strand_id
1 'polypeptide(L)'
;MDHSAPSVVAQESWKTRAFAYYERHELKLSLAFFLGGFVFDVLTLSDIDDPYSIAQQFAYLLGIGLILLYDLVRGEDATLEFGPAVLKSASFFSSILFVGLLLVIMVGNELEAVQKRGVDSKIALFVICLFCFFSMVFPVLLGHVGWVPFLLSMGATVGFVLAMYYGLKGRVGTILLNRRLLRPGLGMAGLFFVLYLFGFIPPVPLVAMKMGIYHQVEKKEGAYLLSHERPWWKFWQSGDQDFLAAPGDRVNFFVSVFSPARFDDQVYLVWSWKDPRVGWSGTDRI
;
A
#
# COMPACT_ATOMS: atom_id res chain seq x y z
N MET A 1 -1.58 -69.06 29.09
CA MET A 1 -2.32 -67.85 29.51
C MET A 1 -1.56 -66.69 28.95
N ASP A 2 -2.13 -66.09 27.91
CA ASP A 2 -1.55 -65.04 27.08
C ASP A 2 -1.74 -63.67 27.76
N HIS A 3 -0.65 -62.95 28.01
CA HIS A 3 -0.67 -61.60 28.55
C HIS A 3 -0.43 -60.61 27.41
N SER A 4 -1.49 -60.30 26.68
CA SER A 4 -1.52 -59.19 25.71
C SER A 4 -1.85 -57.88 26.43
N ALA A 5 -0.83 -57.05 26.65
CA ALA A 5 -1.01 -55.66 27.07
C ALA A 5 -1.63 -54.86 25.90
N PRO A 6 -2.59 -53.96 26.16
CA PRO A 6 -3.15 -53.12 25.10
C PRO A 6 -2.11 -52.07 24.67
N SER A 7 -1.76 -52.08 23.39
CA SER A 7 -0.97 -51.01 22.76
C SER A 7 -1.82 -49.73 22.74
N VAL A 8 -1.47 -48.76 23.60
CA VAL A 8 -2.05 -47.42 23.55
C VAL A 8 -1.53 -46.75 22.28
N VAL A 9 -2.32 -46.83 21.21
CA VAL A 9 -2.12 -46.04 19.99
C VAL A 9 -2.31 -44.58 20.40
N ALA A 10 -1.21 -43.85 20.56
CA ALA A 10 -1.24 -42.41 20.79
C ALA A 10 -2.01 -41.76 19.63
N GLN A 11 -3.18 -41.18 19.94
CA GLN A 11 -3.94 -40.39 18.98
C GLN A 11 -3.10 -39.16 18.60
N GLU A 12 -2.35 -39.25 17.50
CA GLU A 12 -1.69 -38.08 16.93
C GLU A 12 -2.76 -37.05 16.54
N SER A 13 -2.77 -35.92 17.26
CA SER A 13 -3.63 -34.79 16.96
C SER A 13 -3.33 -34.27 15.55
N TRP A 14 -4.36 -33.90 14.78
CA TRP A 14 -4.20 -33.27 13.47
C TRP A 14 -3.25 -32.05 13.51
N LYS A 15 -3.17 -31.38 14.67
CA LYS A 15 -2.23 -30.29 14.95
C LYS A 15 -0.77 -30.77 14.88
N THR A 16 -0.45 -31.91 15.48
CA THR A 16 0.89 -32.51 15.48
C THR A 16 1.32 -32.90 14.06
N ARG A 17 0.39 -33.45 13.28
CA ARG A 17 0.64 -33.79 11.86
C ARG A 17 0.78 -32.54 10.97
N ALA A 18 -0.01 -31.51 11.23
CA ALA A 18 0.10 -30.23 10.53
C ALA A 18 1.42 -29.51 10.84
N PHE A 19 1.84 -29.48 12.11
CA PHE A 19 3.14 -28.93 12.51
C PHE A 19 4.32 -29.71 11.91
N ALA A 20 4.30 -31.04 11.96
CA ALA A 20 5.34 -31.87 11.36
C ALA A 20 5.38 -31.81 9.81
N TYR A 21 4.27 -31.42 9.17
CA TYR A 21 4.20 -31.14 7.74
C TYR A 21 4.73 -29.74 7.42
N TYR A 22 4.40 -28.75 8.26
CA TYR A 22 4.90 -27.37 8.18
C TYR A 22 6.42 -27.33 8.31
N GLU A 23 7.02 -27.97 9.32
CA GLU A 23 8.49 -28.04 9.46
C GLU A 23 9.18 -28.69 8.25
N ARG A 24 8.56 -29.70 7.64
CA ARG A 24 9.13 -30.39 6.47
C ARG A 24 9.01 -29.58 5.17
N HIS A 25 8.08 -28.63 5.10
CA HIS A 25 7.76 -27.90 3.88
C HIS A 25 7.72 -26.39 4.08
N GLU A 26 8.37 -25.89 5.14
CA GLU A 26 8.36 -24.49 5.57
C GLU A 26 8.64 -23.55 4.40
N LEU A 27 9.65 -23.86 3.60
CA LEU A 27 10.03 -23.09 2.42
C LEU A 27 8.93 -23.07 1.33
N LYS A 28 8.31 -24.22 1.03
CA LYS A 28 7.28 -24.30 -0.01
C LYS A 28 6.00 -23.60 0.42
N LEU A 29 5.64 -23.73 1.70
CA LEU A 29 4.47 -23.07 2.27
C LEU A 29 4.69 -21.56 2.34
N SER A 30 5.82 -21.09 2.84
CA SER A 30 6.15 -19.66 2.89
C SER A 30 6.17 -19.02 1.51
N LEU A 31 6.76 -19.68 0.51
CA LEU A 31 6.74 -19.21 -0.88
C LEU A 31 5.32 -19.22 -1.48
N ALA A 32 4.52 -20.25 -1.20
CA ALA A 32 3.14 -20.35 -1.68
C ALA A 32 2.25 -19.29 -1.04
N PHE A 33 2.42 -18.96 0.24
CA PHE A 33 1.71 -17.88 0.91
C PHE A 33 2.14 -16.51 0.41
N PHE A 34 3.44 -16.30 0.17
CA PHE A 34 3.95 -15.05 -0.40
C PHE A 34 3.44 -14.83 -1.84
N LEU A 35 3.63 -15.82 -2.73
CA LEU A 35 3.16 -15.72 -4.11
C LEU A 35 1.63 -15.69 -4.19
N GLY A 36 0.96 -16.49 -3.37
CA GLY A 36 -0.50 -16.50 -3.27
C GLY A 36 -1.03 -15.15 -2.80
N GLY A 37 -0.43 -14.56 -1.75
CA GLY A 37 -0.76 -13.23 -1.25
C GLY A 37 -0.49 -12.13 -2.28
N PHE A 38 0.66 -12.16 -2.95
CA PHE A 38 1.00 -11.18 -3.99
C PHE A 38 0.06 -11.26 -5.20
N VAL A 39 -0.22 -12.47 -5.69
CA VAL A 39 -1.16 -12.68 -6.81
C VAL A 39 -2.58 -12.27 -6.38
N PHE A 40 -2.96 -12.59 -5.14
CA PHE A 40 -4.24 -12.14 -4.58
C PHE A 40 -4.30 -10.61 -4.55
N ASP A 41 -3.30 -9.92 -3.99
CA ASP A 41 -3.25 -8.46 -3.91
C ASP A 41 -3.29 -7.77 -5.29
N VAL A 42 -2.60 -8.34 -6.29
CA VAL A 42 -2.64 -7.82 -7.67
C VAL A 42 -4.01 -8.04 -8.31
N LEU A 43 -4.65 -9.19 -8.08
CA LEU A 43 -5.96 -9.51 -8.63
C LEU A 43 -7.09 -8.77 -7.90
N THR A 44 -6.92 -8.47 -6.62
CA THR A 44 -7.86 -7.68 -5.80
C THR A 44 -7.56 -6.19 -5.85
N LEU A 45 -6.60 -5.74 -6.68
CA LEU A 45 -6.28 -4.33 -6.84
C LEU A 45 -7.47 -3.63 -7.49
N SER A 46 -8.29 -2.99 -6.66
CA SER A 46 -9.47 -2.24 -7.07
C SER A 46 -9.22 -0.73 -6.90
N ASP A 47 -10.19 0.07 -7.30
CA ASP A 47 -10.14 1.52 -7.10
C ASP A 47 -10.01 1.86 -5.60
N ILE A 48 -9.41 3.02 -5.29
CA ILE A 48 -9.10 3.43 -3.90
C ILE A 48 -10.35 3.56 -3.01
N ASP A 49 -11.52 3.71 -3.61
CA ASP A 49 -12.82 3.85 -2.96
C ASP A 49 -13.64 2.54 -2.93
N ASP A 50 -13.09 1.42 -3.38
CA ASP A 50 -13.74 0.11 -3.30
C ASP A 50 -13.91 -0.36 -1.84
N PRO A 51 -15.16 -0.55 -1.35
CA PRO A 51 -15.40 -0.98 0.01
C PRO A 51 -14.84 -2.37 0.32
N TYR A 52 -14.69 -3.26 -0.68
CA TYR A 52 -14.09 -4.57 -0.46
C TYR A 52 -12.60 -4.45 -0.17
N SER A 53 -11.87 -3.67 -0.97
CA SER A 53 -10.44 -3.39 -0.77
C SER A 53 -10.17 -2.71 0.58
N ILE A 54 -11.01 -1.74 0.97
CA ILE A 54 -10.92 -1.09 2.30
C ILE A 54 -11.15 -2.10 3.42
N ALA A 55 -12.17 -2.97 3.31
CA ALA A 55 -12.47 -3.98 4.31
C ALA A 55 -11.35 -5.03 4.44
N GLN A 56 -10.75 -5.44 3.33
CA GLN A 56 -9.59 -6.34 3.29
C GLN A 56 -8.37 -5.70 3.99
N GLN A 57 -8.04 -4.45 3.66
CA GLN A 57 -6.94 -3.72 4.30
C GLN A 57 -7.16 -3.59 5.82
N PHE A 58 -8.40 -3.32 6.24
CA PHE A 58 -8.79 -3.27 7.64
C PHE A 58 -8.60 -4.62 8.33
N ALA A 59 -9.00 -5.73 7.69
CA ALA A 59 -8.82 -7.07 8.23
C ALA A 59 -7.33 -7.44 8.40
N TYR A 60 -6.47 -7.06 7.44
CA TYR A 60 -5.02 -7.25 7.56
C TYR A 60 -4.42 -6.44 8.71
N LEU A 61 -4.78 -5.16 8.83
CA LEU A 61 -4.33 -4.33 9.95
C LEU A 61 -4.83 -4.84 11.29
N LEU A 62 -6.07 -5.34 11.36
CA LEU A 62 -6.60 -5.97 12.57
C LEU A 62 -5.81 -7.23 12.92
N GLY A 63 -5.52 -8.09 11.94
CA GLY A 63 -4.72 -9.30 12.15
C GLY A 63 -3.31 -8.99 12.65
N ILE A 64 -2.60 -8.08 11.99
CA ILE A 64 -1.27 -7.62 12.42
C ILE A 64 -1.34 -6.98 13.81
N GLY A 65 -2.35 -6.15 14.07
CA GLY A 65 -2.58 -5.52 15.36
C GLY A 65 -2.78 -6.55 16.48
N LEU A 66 -3.57 -7.59 16.25
CA LEU A 66 -3.78 -8.68 17.22
C LEU A 66 -2.50 -9.49 17.49
N ILE A 67 -1.69 -9.75 16.46
CA ILE A 67 -0.39 -10.42 16.62
C ILE A 67 0.56 -9.55 17.45
N LEU A 68 0.65 -8.25 17.16
CA LEU A 68 1.50 -7.34 17.92
C LEU A 68 1.02 -7.16 19.36
N LEU A 69 -0.29 -7.15 19.58
CA LEU A 69 -0.88 -7.16 20.92
C LEU A 69 -0.48 -8.41 21.69
N TYR A 70 -0.53 -9.57 21.04
CA TYR A 70 -0.10 -10.83 21.62
C TYR A 70 1.37 -10.81 22.01
N ASP A 71 2.26 -10.41 21.09
CA ASP A 71 3.70 -10.30 21.33
C ASP A 71 4.00 -9.32 22.48
N LEU A 72 3.29 -8.18 22.51
CA LEU A 72 3.49 -7.15 23.53
C LEU A 72 3.05 -7.61 24.93
N VAL A 73 1.97 -8.39 25.03
CA VAL A 73 1.48 -8.96 26.30
C VAL A 73 2.35 -10.11 26.76
N ARG A 74 2.79 -10.95 25.83
CA ARG A 74 3.60 -12.13 26.15
C ARG A 74 5.03 -11.76 26.53
N GLY A 75 5.50 -10.57 26.12
CA GLY A 75 6.83 -10.08 26.45
C GLY A 75 7.95 -10.89 25.80
N GLU A 76 7.60 -11.89 24.98
CA GLU A 76 8.51 -12.62 24.13
C GLU A 76 8.78 -11.74 22.91
N ASP A 77 10.05 -11.43 22.66
CA ASP A 77 10.47 -11.06 21.33
C ASP A 77 10.25 -12.30 20.46
N ALA A 78 9.03 -12.47 19.94
CA ALA A 78 8.73 -13.47 18.95
C ALA A 78 9.58 -13.12 17.71
N THR A 79 10.79 -13.66 17.67
CA THR A 79 11.43 -14.06 16.44
C THR A 79 10.47 -15.06 15.83
N LEU A 80 9.56 -14.56 14.99
CA LEU A 80 9.17 -15.33 13.83
C LEU A 80 10.50 -15.58 13.12
N GLU A 81 11.14 -16.69 13.45
CA GLU A 81 12.19 -17.25 12.62
C GLU A 81 11.50 -17.56 11.30
N PHE A 82 11.46 -16.60 10.39
CA PHE A 82 11.49 -16.95 8.99
C PHE A 82 12.87 -17.55 8.79
N GLY A 83 12.95 -18.87 8.82
CA GLY A 83 14.22 -19.57 8.70
C GLY A 83 14.99 -19.09 7.46
N PRO A 84 16.34 -19.20 7.45
CA PRO A 84 17.25 -18.64 6.43
C PRO A 84 17.13 -19.28 5.03
N ALA A 85 15.99 -19.86 4.67
CA ALA A 85 15.83 -20.71 3.51
C ALA A 85 15.32 -19.97 2.25
N VAL A 86 14.95 -18.68 2.35
CA VAL A 86 14.39 -17.91 1.21
C VAL A 86 15.45 -17.56 0.15
N LEU A 87 16.73 -17.43 0.54
CA LEU A 87 17.79 -16.95 -0.35
C LEU A 87 18.38 -18.00 -1.31
N LYS A 88 17.93 -19.26 -1.28
CA LYS A 88 18.56 -20.32 -2.07
C LYS A 88 17.85 -20.70 -3.37
N SER A 89 16.64 -20.19 -3.63
CA SER A 89 15.83 -20.66 -4.78
C SER A 89 14.90 -19.57 -5.32
N ALA A 90 15.43 -18.62 -6.09
CA ALA A 90 14.58 -17.72 -6.88
C ALA A 90 15.07 -17.67 -8.33
N SER A 91 14.36 -18.37 -9.22
CA SER A 91 14.56 -18.29 -10.66
C SER A 91 13.23 -18.23 -11.40
N PHE A 92 13.17 -17.28 -12.34
CA PHE A 92 12.22 -17.01 -13.43
C PHE A 92 10.98 -16.08 -13.22
N PHE A 93 11.19 -14.82 -13.68
CA PHE A 93 10.46 -13.98 -14.68
C PHE A 93 8.91 -13.99 -14.68
N SER A 94 8.14 -12.89 -14.55
CA SER A 94 8.24 -11.52 -15.09
C SER A 94 7.82 -10.44 -14.07
N SER A 95 8.83 -9.70 -13.59
CA SER A 95 8.86 -8.32 -13.06
C SER A 95 10.11 -8.23 -12.18
N ILE A 96 11.25 -8.62 -12.76
CA ILE A 96 12.52 -8.86 -12.04
C ILE A 96 13.02 -7.62 -11.31
N LEU A 97 12.73 -6.43 -11.82
CA LEU A 97 13.16 -5.20 -11.17
C LEU A 97 12.36 -4.93 -9.89
N PHE A 98 11.04 -5.12 -9.93
CA PHE A 98 10.16 -4.87 -8.78
C PHE A 98 10.25 -6.00 -7.74
N VAL A 99 10.21 -7.25 -8.19
CA VAL A 99 10.41 -8.41 -7.32
C VAL A 99 11.84 -8.42 -6.79
N GLY A 100 12.85 -8.10 -7.59
CA GLY A 100 14.23 -7.97 -7.15
C GLY A 100 14.42 -6.83 -6.14
N LEU A 101 13.77 -5.68 -6.34
CA LEU A 101 13.74 -4.59 -5.36
C LEU A 101 13.05 -5.02 -4.07
N LEU A 102 11.88 -5.67 -4.14
CA LEU A 102 11.20 -6.21 -2.96
C LEU A 102 12.04 -7.26 -2.26
N LEU A 103 12.76 -8.11 -3.00
CA LEU A 103 13.65 -9.13 -2.45
C LEU A 103 14.87 -8.48 -1.79
N VAL A 104 15.42 -7.41 -2.36
CA VAL A 104 16.48 -6.59 -1.72
C VAL A 104 15.96 -5.87 -0.47
N ILE A 105 14.75 -5.32 -0.50
CA ILE A 105 14.11 -4.69 0.66
C ILE A 105 13.83 -5.73 1.74
N MET A 106 13.33 -6.91 1.37
CA MET A 106 13.02 -8.00 2.29
C MET A 106 14.30 -8.58 2.90
N VAL A 107 15.33 -8.83 2.09
CA VAL A 107 16.66 -9.26 2.56
C VAL A 107 17.32 -8.17 3.40
N GLY A 108 17.11 -6.90 3.05
CA GLY A 108 17.55 -5.75 3.85
C GLY A 108 16.83 -5.66 5.20
N ASN A 109 15.55 -6.02 5.23
CA ASN A 109 14.74 -6.13 6.46
C ASN A 109 15.20 -7.32 7.34
N GLU A 110 15.84 -8.33 6.74
CA GLU A 110 16.41 -9.53 7.40
C GLU A 110 17.89 -9.40 7.79
N LEU A 111 18.58 -8.30 7.45
CA LEU A 111 19.95 -8.09 7.93
C LEU A 111 19.95 -8.05 9.47
N GLU A 112 20.87 -8.79 10.10
CA GLU A 112 20.98 -8.94 11.56
C GLU A 112 21.01 -7.60 12.33
N ALA A 113 21.37 -6.51 11.67
CA ALA A 113 21.33 -5.14 12.22
C ALA A 113 19.90 -4.60 12.47
N VAL A 114 18.91 -5.07 11.70
CA VAL A 114 17.47 -4.75 11.84
C VAL A 114 16.77 -5.78 12.73
N GLN A 115 17.17 -7.06 12.60
CA GLN A 115 16.67 -8.17 13.44
C GLN A 115 16.92 -7.92 14.94
N LYS A 116 18.05 -7.32 15.30
CA LYS A 116 18.40 -6.93 16.68
C LYS A 116 17.52 -5.81 17.29
N ARG A 117 16.59 -5.21 16.53
CA ARG A 117 15.66 -4.18 17.02
C ARG A 117 14.27 -4.70 17.48
N GLY A 118 14.07 -6.02 17.50
CA GLY A 118 12.93 -6.66 18.20
C GLY A 118 11.53 -6.13 17.84
N VAL A 119 10.59 -6.26 18.79
CA VAL A 119 9.19 -5.79 18.70
C VAL A 119 9.07 -4.28 18.40
N ASP A 120 10.10 -3.49 18.72
CA ASP A 120 10.09 -2.02 18.64
C ASP A 120 9.94 -1.53 17.17
N SER A 121 10.63 -2.18 16.21
CA SER A 121 10.52 -1.85 14.78
C SER A 121 9.16 -2.23 14.19
N LYS A 122 8.60 -3.37 14.61
CA LYS A 122 7.30 -3.87 14.13
C LYS A 122 6.16 -2.94 14.53
N ILE A 123 6.21 -2.40 15.75
CA ILE A 123 5.21 -1.44 16.22
C ILE A 123 5.33 -0.13 15.44
N ALA A 124 6.55 0.39 15.22
CA ALA A 124 6.72 1.61 14.43
C ALA A 124 6.14 1.45 13.01
N LEU A 125 6.45 0.34 12.33
CA LEU A 125 5.89 0.01 11.02
C LEU A 125 4.37 -0.11 11.05
N PHE A 126 3.81 -0.77 12.07
CA PHE A 126 2.36 -0.90 12.22
C PHE A 126 1.68 0.45 12.38
N VAL A 127 2.22 1.36 13.20
CA VAL A 127 1.63 2.69 13.33
C VAL A 127 1.74 3.44 12.00
N ILE A 128 2.84 3.31 11.24
CA ILE A 128 2.96 3.88 9.87
C ILE A 128 1.82 3.37 8.99
N CYS A 129 1.66 2.05 8.90
CA CYS A 129 0.61 1.43 8.08
C CYS A 129 -0.79 1.87 8.50
N LEU A 130 -1.03 1.98 9.81
CA LEU A 130 -2.29 2.45 10.37
C LEU A 130 -2.59 3.91 9.97
N PHE A 131 -1.57 4.78 10.03
CA PHE A 131 -1.71 6.15 9.55
C PHE A 131 -1.99 6.20 8.06
N CYS A 132 -1.24 5.45 7.24
CA CYS A 132 -1.46 5.39 5.79
C CYS A 132 -2.88 4.94 5.45
N PHE A 133 -3.40 3.92 6.15
CA PHE A 133 -4.78 3.47 5.99
C PHE A 133 -5.79 4.57 6.30
N PHE A 134 -5.69 5.22 7.47
CA PHE A 134 -6.59 6.33 7.78
C PHE A 134 -6.45 7.50 6.80
N SER A 135 -5.22 7.81 6.38
CA SER A 135 -4.93 8.85 5.40
C SER A 135 -5.51 8.57 4.01
N MET A 136 -5.86 7.32 3.69
CA MET A 136 -6.63 6.97 2.49
C MET A 136 -8.14 7.02 2.77
N VAL A 137 -8.57 6.44 3.88
CA VAL A 137 -10.00 6.30 4.24
C VAL A 137 -10.66 7.65 4.48
N PHE A 138 -10.07 8.56 5.25
CA PHE A 138 -10.73 9.83 5.58
C PHE A 138 -10.98 10.72 4.36
N PRO A 139 -10.03 10.95 3.44
CA PRO A 139 -10.31 11.69 2.22
C PRO A 139 -11.39 11.04 1.35
N VAL A 140 -11.43 9.70 1.26
CA VAL A 140 -12.48 8.98 0.51
C VAL A 140 -13.85 9.14 1.19
N LEU A 141 -13.92 9.03 2.52
CA LEU A 141 -15.15 9.20 3.29
C LEU A 141 -15.68 10.63 3.21
N LEU A 142 -14.79 11.64 3.27
CA LEU A 142 -15.18 13.05 3.26
C LEU A 142 -15.36 13.61 1.85
N GLY A 143 -14.73 13.00 0.83
CA GLY A 143 -14.80 13.43 -0.56
C GLY A 143 -13.84 14.55 -0.95
N HIS A 144 -13.08 15.10 -0.02
CA HIS A 144 -12.16 16.20 -0.28
C HIS A 144 -10.81 15.95 0.37
N VAL A 145 -9.81 16.72 -0.05
CA VAL A 145 -8.46 16.66 0.50
C VAL A 145 -8.12 17.97 1.20
N GLY A 146 -7.29 17.90 2.24
CA GLY A 146 -6.84 19.07 2.95
C GLY A 146 -6.59 18.79 4.43
N TRP A 147 -6.56 19.87 5.20
CA TRP A 147 -6.26 19.82 6.63
C TRP A 147 -7.24 18.96 7.43
N VAL A 148 -8.53 18.99 7.10
CA VAL A 148 -9.55 18.25 7.85
C VAL A 148 -9.36 16.73 7.75
N PRO A 149 -9.33 16.10 6.55
CA PRO A 149 -9.04 14.67 6.43
C PRO A 149 -7.68 14.28 7.03
N PHE A 150 -6.65 15.11 6.87
CA PHE A 150 -5.33 14.86 7.44
C PHE A 150 -5.34 14.82 8.97
N LEU A 151 -5.94 15.83 9.62
CA LEU A 151 -6.03 15.90 11.08
C LEU A 151 -6.91 14.77 11.64
N LEU A 152 -7.98 14.38 10.94
CA LEU A 152 -8.79 13.22 11.33
C LEU A 152 -8.00 11.92 11.23
N SER A 153 -7.19 11.74 10.19
CA SER A 153 -6.33 10.56 10.03
C SER A 153 -5.29 10.46 11.13
N MET A 154 -4.64 11.59 11.44
CA MET A 154 -3.68 11.69 12.54
C MET A 154 -4.38 11.44 13.89
N GLY A 155 -5.53 12.05 14.12
CA GLY A 155 -6.33 11.91 15.33
C GLY A 155 -6.81 10.47 15.55
N ALA A 156 -7.28 9.79 14.50
CA ALA A 156 -7.68 8.39 14.56
C ALA A 156 -6.51 7.46 14.86
N THR A 157 -5.35 7.71 14.25
CA THR A 157 -4.11 6.96 14.53
C THR A 157 -3.69 7.13 15.99
N VAL A 158 -3.63 8.37 16.48
CA VAL A 158 -3.30 8.66 17.89
C VAL A 158 -4.35 8.06 18.83
N GLY A 159 -5.63 8.18 18.49
CA GLY A 159 -6.73 7.59 19.25
C GLY A 159 -6.62 6.08 19.37
N PHE A 160 -6.28 5.39 18.29
CA PHE A 160 -6.03 3.94 18.30
C PHE A 160 -4.82 3.57 19.17
N VAL A 161 -3.70 4.29 19.03
CA VAL A 161 -2.50 4.10 19.86
C VAL A 161 -2.81 4.31 21.34
N LEU A 162 -3.61 5.33 21.68
CA LEU A 162 -4.04 5.60 23.05
C LEU A 162 -5.01 4.53 23.57
N ALA A 163 -5.95 4.07 22.76
CA ALA A 163 -6.85 2.96 23.12
C ALA A 163 -6.04 1.70 23.45
N MET A 164 -5.04 1.38 22.62
CA MET A 164 -4.13 0.27 22.84
C MET A 164 -3.27 0.49 24.10
N TYR A 165 -2.78 1.72 24.32
CA TYR A 165 -2.05 2.10 25.53
C TYR A 165 -2.88 1.85 26.81
N TYR A 166 -4.10 2.38 26.86
CA TYR A 166 -4.94 2.25 28.05
C TYR A 166 -5.47 0.83 28.26
N GLY A 167 -5.69 0.05 27.20
CA GLY A 167 -6.08 -1.36 27.30
C GLY A 167 -4.96 -2.27 27.84
N LEU A 168 -3.69 -1.91 27.60
CA LEU A 168 -2.53 -2.75 27.94
C LEU A 168 -1.73 -2.27 29.16
N LYS A 169 -1.93 -1.04 29.63
CA LYS A 169 -1.16 -0.46 30.75
C LYS A 169 -1.15 -1.35 32.00
N GLY A 170 -2.22 -2.10 32.25
CA GLY A 170 -2.35 -3.00 33.40
C GLY A 170 -1.65 -4.36 33.24
N ARG A 171 -1.30 -4.78 32.01
CA ARG A 171 -0.67 -6.07 31.73
C ARG A 171 0.83 -5.97 31.40
N VAL A 172 1.22 -4.91 30.69
CA VAL A 172 2.58 -4.78 30.11
C VAL A 172 3.48 -3.82 30.90
N GLY A 173 2.86 -2.90 31.68
CA GLY A 173 3.57 -1.85 32.40
C GLY A 173 3.80 -0.58 31.57
N THR A 174 3.69 0.57 32.23
CA THR A 174 3.67 1.90 31.60
C THR A 174 5.01 2.30 30.99
N ILE A 175 6.14 1.88 31.59
CA ILE A 175 7.49 2.19 31.08
C ILE A 175 7.70 1.60 29.67
N LEU A 176 7.34 0.33 29.49
CA LEU A 176 7.56 -0.39 28.24
C LEU A 176 6.63 0.14 27.16
N LEU A 177 5.36 0.36 27.51
CA LEU A 177 4.33 0.87 26.61
C LEU A 177 4.62 2.30 26.13
N ASN A 178 5.13 3.16 27.02
CA ASN A 178 5.58 4.50 26.62
C ASN A 178 6.73 4.44 25.61
N ARG A 179 7.71 3.55 25.84
CA ARG A 179 8.87 3.41 24.95
C ARG A 179 8.52 2.79 23.61
N ARG A 180 7.74 1.70 23.62
CA ARG A 180 7.45 0.86 22.45
C ARG A 180 6.26 1.36 21.62
N LEU A 181 5.29 2.04 22.23
CA LEU A 181 4.05 2.40 21.57
C LEU A 181 3.81 3.91 21.52
N LEU A 182 3.86 4.59 22.68
CA LEU A 182 3.48 6.01 22.74
C LEU A 182 4.50 6.92 22.03
N ARG A 183 5.80 6.76 22.31
CA ARG A 183 6.86 7.59 21.71
C ARG A 183 6.95 7.44 20.19
N PRO A 184 6.96 6.22 19.60
CA PRO A 184 6.94 6.07 18.14
C PRO A 184 5.66 6.65 17.52
N GLY A 185 4.50 6.46 18.16
CA GLY A 185 3.24 7.02 17.67
C GLY A 185 3.24 8.55 17.64
N LEU A 186 3.68 9.19 18.72
CA LEU A 186 3.81 10.65 18.79
C LEU A 186 4.90 11.18 17.84
N GLY A 187 6.05 10.50 17.77
CA GLY A 187 7.14 10.86 16.88
C GLY A 187 6.71 10.85 15.42
N MET A 188 5.93 9.85 15.02
CA MET A 188 5.40 9.79 13.67
C MET A 188 4.30 10.81 13.39
N ALA A 189 3.39 11.05 14.36
CA ALA A 189 2.40 12.12 14.22
C ALA A 189 3.10 13.48 14.00
N GLY A 190 4.15 13.77 14.78
CA GLY A 190 4.99 14.95 14.61
C GLY A 190 5.69 14.99 13.23
N LEU A 191 6.28 13.88 12.80
CA LEU A 191 6.92 13.77 11.49
C LEU A 191 5.93 14.05 10.35
N PHE A 192 4.78 13.38 10.33
CA PHE A 192 3.80 13.57 9.27
C PHE A 192 3.17 14.96 9.31
N PHE A 193 2.97 15.55 10.49
CA PHE A 193 2.56 16.94 10.61
C PHE A 193 3.55 17.89 9.94
N VAL A 194 4.86 17.72 10.20
CA VAL A 194 5.91 18.51 9.56
C VAL A 194 5.96 18.27 8.05
N LEU A 195 5.91 17.01 7.59
CA LEU A 195 5.91 16.69 6.17
C LEU A 195 4.69 17.29 5.45
N TYR A 196 3.53 17.30 6.10
CA TYR A 196 2.32 17.92 5.57
C TYR A 196 2.46 19.44 5.48
N LEU A 197 3.04 20.10 6.49
CA LEU A 197 3.31 21.54 6.47
C LEU A 197 4.20 21.96 5.28
N PHE A 198 5.20 21.14 4.94
CA PHE A 198 6.09 21.39 3.80
C PHE A 198 5.49 20.95 2.45
N GLY A 199 4.27 20.39 2.44
CA GLY A 199 3.62 19.92 1.21
C GLY A 199 4.25 18.65 0.62
N PHE A 200 5.05 17.90 1.38
CA PHE A 200 5.66 16.66 0.92
C PHE A 200 4.70 15.47 0.88
N ILE A 201 3.57 15.55 1.61
CA ILE A 201 2.50 14.58 1.52
C ILE A 201 1.53 15.08 0.45
N PRO A 202 1.53 14.49 -0.77
CA PRO A 202 0.65 14.94 -1.82
C PRO A 202 -0.80 14.73 -1.37
N PRO A 203 -1.69 15.73 -1.54
CA PRO A 203 -3.11 15.48 -1.43
C PRO A 203 -3.48 14.39 -2.45
N VAL A 204 -4.28 13.40 -2.02
CA VAL A 204 -4.83 12.19 -2.72
C VAL A 204 -4.53 12.09 -4.23
N PRO A 205 -4.22 10.89 -4.75
CA PRO A 205 -3.94 10.69 -6.16
C PRO A 205 -5.14 11.04 -7.06
N LEU A 206 -5.21 12.29 -7.52
CA LEU A 206 -5.88 12.63 -8.77
C LEU A 206 -4.95 12.15 -9.88
N VAL A 207 -5.40 11.16 -10.64
CA VAL A 207 -4.59 10.57 -11.70
C VAL A 207 -5.24 10.86 -13.03
N ALA A 208 -4.52 11.52 -13.92
CA ALA A 208 -4.92 11.58 -15.33
C ALA A 208 -4.78 10.16 -15.91
N MET A 209 -5.91 9.45 -16.03
CA MET A 209 -5.98 8.09 -16.58
C MET A 209 -5.66 8.08 -18.07
N LYS A 210 -6.06 9.13 -18.78
CA LYS A 210 -5.76 9.33 -20.20
C LYS A 210 -5.70 10.81 -20.49
N MET A 211 -4.68 11.28 -21.19
CA MET A 211 -4.57 12.66 -21.64
C MET A 211 -3.94 12.72 -23.02
N GLY A 212 -4.33 13.66 -23.86
CA GLY A 212 -3.69 13.84 -25.15
C GLY A 212 -4.41 14.83 -26.07
N ILE A 213 -3.77 15.07 -27.20
CA ILE A 213 -4.32 15.83 -28.32
C ILE A 213 -4.97 14.86 -29.30
N TYR A 214 -6.13 15.24 -29.82
CA TYR A 214 -6.93 14.42 -30.73
C TYR A 214 -7.56 15.29 -31.83
N HIS A 215 -7.68 14.73 -33.03
CA HIS A 215 -8.37 15.38 -34.14
C HIS A 215 -9.89 15.45 -33.91
N GLN A 216 -10.47 14.43 -33.29
CA GLN A 216 -11.91 14.39 -32.98
C GLN A 216 -12.17 13.72 -31.63
N VAL A 217 -13.16 14.27 -30.91
CA VAL A 217 -13.68 13.74 -29.65
C VAL A 217 -15.19 13.65 -29.78
N GLU A 218 -15.72 12.43 -29.90
CA GLU A 218 -17.16 12.17 -30.02
C GLU A 218 -17.68 11.45 -28.79
N LYS A 219 -18.78 11.92 -28.19
CA LYS A 219 -19.45 11.21 -27.11
C LYS A 219 -20.52 10.26 -27.69
N LYS A 220 -20.35 8.95 -27.51
CA LYS A 220 -21.30 7.91 -27.94
C LYS A 220 -21.59 6.96 -26.78
N GLU A 221 -22.88 6.80 -26.45
CA GLU A 221 -23.36 5.84 -25.42
C GLU A 221 -22.64 5.96 -24.06
N GLY A 222 -22.29 7.18 -23.65
CA GLY A 222 -21.57 7.43 -22.40
C GLY A 222 -20.05 7.23 -22.48
N ALA A 223 -19.51 6.75 -23.60
CA ALA A 223 -18.08 6.67 -23.88
C ALA A 223 -17.60 7.84 -24.77
N TYR A 224 -16.29 8.11 -24.72
CA TYR A 224 -15.62 9.07 -25.59
C TYR A 224 -14.80 8.33 -26.65
N LEU A 225 -15.16 8.53 -27.92
CA LEU A 225 -14.38 8.07 -29.07
C LEU A 225 -13.35 9.16 -29.41
N LEU A 226 -12.08 8.77 -29.40
CA LEU A 226 -10.94 9.67 -29.59
C LEU A 226 -10.20 9.29 -30.87
N SER A 227 -10.21 10.18 -31.86
CA SER A 227 -9.54 9.97 -33.15
C SER A 227 -8.19 10.68 -33.17
N HIS A 228 -7.15 9.95 -33.56
CA HIS A 228 -5.79 10.48 -33.68
C HIS A 228 -5.01 9.74 -34.76
N GLU A 229 -3.96 10.35 -35.27
CA GLU A 229 -3.08 9.78 -36.27
C GLU A 229 -1.85 9.20 -35.61
N ARG A 230 -1.61 7.90 -35.78
CA ARG A 230 -0.35 7.29 -35.35
C ARG A 230 0.20 6.31 -36.37
N PRO A 231 1.53 6.26 -36.55
CA PRO A 231 2.16 5.13 -37.22
C PRO A 231 1.79 3.82 -36.51
N TRP A 232 1.54 2.76 -37.29
CA TRP A 232 1.10 1.47 -36.76
C TRP A 232 2.07 0.89 -35.71
N TRP A 233 3.37 1.15 -35.87
CA TRP A 233 4.43 0.69 -34.99
C TRP A 233 4.50 1.43 -33.65
N LYS A 234 3.91 2.63 -33.52
CA LYS A 234 3.88 3.41 -32.26
C LYS A 234 2.66 3.06 -31.40
N PHE A 235 2.42 1.77 -31.13
CA PHE A 235 1.24 1.32 -30.38
C PHE A 235 1.20 1.73 -28.91
N TRP A 236 2.33 2.17 -28.35
CA TRP A 236 2.44 2.70 -26.99
C TRP A 236 2.04 4.18 -26.88
N GLN A 237 1.83 4.89 -27.99
CA GLN A 237 1.41 6.29 -27.97
C GLN A 237 -0.12 6.39 -28.00
N SER A 238 -0.66 7.26 -27.15
CA SER A 238 -2.06 7.67 -27.20
C SER A 238 -2.14 9.17 -27.46
N GLY A 239 -3.07 9.56 -28.34
CA GLY A 239 -3.15 10.92 -28.87
C GLY A 239 -2.01 11.27 -29.83
N ASP A 240 -2.13 12.42 -30.47
CA ASP A 240 -1.14 12.95 -31.40
C ASP A 240 0.02 13.59 -30.63
N GLN A 241 1.24 13.16 -30.95
CA GLN A 241 2.46 13.80 -30.46
C GLN A 241 2.89 14.92 -31.41
N ASP A 242 2.72 14.69 -32.70
CA ASP A 242 2.92 15.64 -33.78
C ASP A 242 1.55 15.85 -34.44
N PHE A 243 0.86 16.94 -34.10
CA PHE A 243 -0.47 17.22 -34.64
C PHE A 243 -0.36 17.88 -36.03
N LEU A 244 -0.73 17.14 -37.08
CA LEU A 244 -0.72 17.64 -38.46
C LEU A 244 -2.05 18.33 -38.77
N ALA A 245 -2.08 19.65 -38.64
CA ALA A 245 -3.30 20.42 -38.89
C ALA A 245 -3.48 20.75 -40.39
N ALA A 246 -4.64 20.40 -40.95
CA ALA A 246 -5.12 20.97 -42.20
C ALA A 246 -5.84 22.32 -41.95
N PRO A 247 -5.97 23.19 -42.97
CA PRO A 247 -6.72 24.43 -42.83
C PRO A 247 -8.17 24.17 -42.38
N GLY A 248 -8.55 24.71 -41.21
CA GLY A 248 -9.88 24.53 -40.62
C GLY A 248 -9.98 23.44 -39.54
N ASP A 249 -8.92 22.67 -39.31
CA ASP A 249 -8.90 21.66 -38.26
C ASP A 249 -8.97 22.27 -36.85
N ARG A 250 -9.61 21.54 -35.94
CA ARG A 250 -9.69 21.89 -34.52
C ARG A 250 -8.80 20.96 -33.72
N VAL A 251 -7.99 21.55 -32.84
CA VAL A 251 -7.18 20.80 -31.88
C VAL A 251 -8.02 20.52 -30.65
N ASN A 252 -8.32 19.25 -30.38
CA ASN A 252 -9.07 18.87 -29.18
C ASN A 252 -8.10 18.29 -28.14
N PHE A 253 -8.06 18.91 -26.97
CA PHE A 253 -7.42 18.30 -25.80
C PHE A 253 -8.45 17.48 -25.03
N PHE A 254 -8.15 16.21 -24.79
CA PHE A 254 -8.99 15.34 -23.95
C PHE A 254 -8.19 14.86 -22.76
N VAL A 255 -8.80 14.91 -21.58
CA VAL A 255 -8.30 14.30 -20.36
C VAL A 255 -9.41 13.55 -19.64
N SER A 256 -9.10 12.34 -19.20
CA SER A 256 -9.88 11.57 -18.24
C SER A 256 -9.12 11.57 -16.93
N VAL A 257 -9.73 12.11 -15.88
CA VAL A 257 -9.15 12.18 -14.54
C VAL A 257 -9.91 11.21 -13.65
N PHE A 258 -9.21 10.30 -12.99
CA PHE A 258 -9.77 9.55 -11.89
C PHE A 258 -9.92 10.49 -10.70
N SER A 259 -11.15 10.62 -10.21
CA SER A 259 -11.46 11.34 -8.99
C SER A 259 -12.23 10.45 -8.03
N PRO A 260 -12.00 10.57 -6.70
CA PRO A 260 -12.84 9.89 -5.71
C PRO A 260 -14.32 10.25 -5.89
N ALA A 261 -15.23 9.35 -5.49
CA ALA A 261 -16.68 9.47 -5.68
C ALA A 261 -17.35 10.78 -5.22
N ARG A 262 -16.68 11.58 -4.37
CA ARG A 262 -17.20 12.85 -3.82
C ARG A 262 -16.27 14.06 -4.03
N PHE A 263 -15.41 14.01 -5.05
CA PHE A 263 -14.50 15.11 -5.35
C PHE A 263 -15.25 16.44 -5.61
N ASP A 264 -14.99 17.43 -4.75
CA ASP A 264 -15.55 18.79 -4.81
C ASP A 264 -14.41 19.84 -4.78
N ASP A 265 -13.60 19.84 -5.84
CA ASP A 265 -12.52 20.81 -6.03
C ASP A 265 -12.37 21.14 -7.54
N GLN A 266 -11.53 22.12 -7.85
CA GLN A 266 -11.33 22.61 -9.21
C GLN A 266 -10.06 22.03 -9.84
N VAL A 267 -10.20 21.55 -11.07
CA VAL A 267 -9.06 21.12 -11.90
C VAL A 267 -8.78 22.22 -12.91
N TYR A 268 -7.53 22.67 -12.96
CA TYR A 268 -7.06 23.67 -13.93
C TYR A 268 -6.16 23.02 -14.98
N LEU A 269 -6.34 23.42 -16.23
CA LEU A 269 -5.44 23.10 -17.32
C LEU A 269 -4.49 24.27 -17.54
N VAL A 270 -3.20 24.06 -17.30
CA VAL A 270 -2.16 25.07 -17.51
C VAL A 270 -1.35 24.74 -18.75
N TRP A 271 -1.42 25.60 -19.75
CA TRP A 271 -0.61 25.48 -20.95
C TRP A 271 0.75 26.14 -20.75
N SER A 272 1.79 25.50 -21.27
CA SER A 272 3.14 26.04 -21.25
C SER A 272 3.76 25.91 -22.64
N TRP A 273 4.41 26.97 -23.08
CA TRP A 273 5.17 27.00 -24.32
C TRP A 273 6.67 26.95 -24.00
N LYS A 274 7.43 26.20 -24.80
CA LYS A 274 8.88 26.09 -24.65
C LYS A 274 9.56 27.05 -25.63
N ASP A 275 9.98 28.21 -25.14
CA ASP A 275 10.80 29.16 -25.90
C ASP A 275 12.24 28.62 -26.01
N PRO A 276 12.87 28.64 -27.20
CA PRO A 276 14.26 28.19 -27.37
C PRO A 276 15.32 28.97 -26.57
N ARG A 277 15.03 30.22 -26.18
CA ARG A 277 15.95 31.15 -25.48
C ARG A 277 15.65 31.24 -23.98
N VAL A 278 14.38 31.23 -23.61
CA VAL A 278 13.92 31.49 -22.22
C VAL A 278 13.52 30.21 -21.49
N GLY A 279 13.25 29.12 -22.21
CA GLY A 279 12.77 27.86 -21.63
C GLY A 279 11.25 27.81 -21.54
N TRP A 280 10.72 27.07 -20.58
CA TRP A 280 9.27 26.92 -20.41
C TRP A 280 8.65 28.19 -19.81
N SER A 281 7.63 28.73 -20.49
CA SER A 281 6.80 29.84 -20.01
C SER A 281 5.33 29.45 -20.06
N GLY A 282 4.58 29.71 -18.98
CA GLY A 282 3.12 29.49 -18.95
C GLY A 282 2.39 30.46 -19.88
N THR A 283 1.33 29.99 -20.55
CA THR A 283 0.47 30.84 -21.40
C THR A 283 -0.89 31.06 -20.75
N ASP A 284 -1.69 29.99 -20.68
CA ASP A 284 -3.10 30.05 -20.31
C ASP A 284 -3.41 29.11 -19.16
N ARG A 285 -4.35 29.51 -18.30
CA ARG A 285 -4.93 28.68 -17.25
C ARG A 285 -6.44 28.65 -17.46
N ILE A 286 -6.95 27.47 -17.81
CA ILE A 286 -8.38 27.20 -18.07
C ILE A 286 -8.95 26.35 -16.95
#